data_AF-A0A3D3RD37-F1
#
_entry.id   AF-A0A3D3RD37-F1
#
_cell.length_a   1.000
_cell.length_b   1.000
_cell.length_c   1.000
_cell.angle_alpha   90.00
_cell.angle_beta   90.00
_cell.angle_gamma   90.00
#
_symmetry.space_group_name_H-M   'P 1'
#
loop_
_entity.id
_entity.type
_entity.pdbx_description
1 polymer ?
#
loop_
_entity_poly.entity_id
_entity_poly.type
_entity_poly.pdbx_seq_one_letter_code
_entity_poly.pdbx_strand_id
1 'polypeptide(L)'
;MPAPSEKTAWDFMPAGWKLKPGCEENYETADAWTPPSDFLPVTQLEFARCGTITPEMERVAEREPHLTAEQIRDEVASGRMIIPANKVHLGYQLDPMAIGRASKTKVNANMGASPVSSGTDEEIEKLKWAQQWGADTVMDLSTGGDIDGCRQAIIQNSLVPIGTVPIYSMII
;
A
#
# COMPACT_ATOMS: atom_id res chain seq x y z
N MET A 1 24.10 -18.09 2.19
CA MET A 1 23.01 -17.30 1.59
C MET A 1 23.37 -17.05 0.14
N PRO A 2 22.41 -17.10 -0.80
CA PRO A 2 22.68 -16.65 -2.17
C PRO A 2 23.10 -15.17 -2.15
N ALA A 3 23.88 -14.78 -3.16
CA ALA A 3 24.24 -13.38 -3.34
C ALA A 3 22.97 -12.53 -3.55
N PRO A 4 22.96 -11.26 -3.08
CA PRO A 4 21.89 -10.33 -3.43
C PRO A 4 21.77 -10.21 -4.96
N SER A 5 20.55 -9.99 -5.43
CA SER A 5 20.30 -9.66 -6.83
C SER A 5 21.05 -8.37 -7.20
N GLU A 6 21.72 -8.36 -8.36
CA GLU A 6 22.27 -7.14 -8.95
C GLU A 6 21.19 -6.29 -9.62
N LYS A 7 20.02 -6.88 -9.90
CA LYS A 7 18.87 -6.17 -10.47
C LYS A 7 18.16 -5.30 -9.45
N THR A 8 17.69 -4.14 -9.89
CA THR A 8 16.82 -3.22 -9.16
C THR A 8 15.39 -3.26 -9.67
N ALA A 9 14.48 -2.53 -9.03
CA ALA A 9 13.09 -2.45 -9.48
C ALA A 9 12.94 -1.84 -10.89
N TRP A 10 13.93 -1.10 -11.35
CA TRP A 10 13.98 -0.46 -12.67
C TRP A 10 14.39 -1.42 -13.80
N ASP A 11 14.90 -2.61 -13.48
CA ASP A 11 15.12 -3.66 -14.49
C ASP A 11 13.83 -4.35 -14.93
N PHE A 12 12.74 -4.13 -14.19
CA PHE A 12 11.44 -4.78 -14.38
C PHE A 12 10.37 -3.78 -14.84
N MET A 13 10.76 -2.82 -15.69
CA MET A 13 9.80 -1.85 -16.22
C MET A 13 8.75 -2.53 -17.12
N PRO A 14 7.49 -2.04 -17.11
CA PRO A 14 6.45 -2.60 -17.96
C PRO A 14 6.77 -2.48 -19.45
N ALA A 15 6.16 -3.34 -20.26
CA ALA A 15 6.31 -3.30 -21.71
C ALA A 15 5.97 -1.91 -22.28
N GLY A 16 6.78 -1.45 -23.23
CA GLY A 16 6.59 -0.16 -23.92
C GLY A 16 7.24 1.04 -23.24
N TRP A 17 7.69 0.92 -21.98
CA TRP A 17 8.50 1.95 -21.33
C TRP A 17 9.89 1.99 -21.96
N LYS A 18 10.37 3.20 -22.25
CA LYS A 18 11.66 3.42 -22.92
C LYS A 18 12.58 4.23 -22.03
N LEU A 19 13.83 3.78 -21.94
CA LEU A 19 14.90 4.58 -21.36
C LEU A 19 15.19 5.77 -22.28
N LYS A 20 15.33 6.97 -21.70
CA LYS A 20 15.71 8.17 -22.45
C LYS A 20 17.18 8.08 -22.87
N PRO A 21 17.55 8.54 -24.08
CA PRO A 21 18.94 8.57 -24.51
C PRO A 21 19.82 9.36 -23.52
N GLY A 22 20.97 8.81 -23.14
CA GLY A 22 21.89 9.45 -22.18
C GLY A 22 21.64 9.11 -20.71
N CYS A 23 20.64 8.28 -20.41
CA CYS A 23 20.36 7.80 -19.05
C CYS A 23 20.86 6.38 -18.79
N GLU A 24 21.69 5.80 -19.67
CA GLU A 24 22.17 4.41 -19.59
C GLU A 24 22.93 4.12 -18.29
N GLU A 25 23.64 5.12 -17.76
CA GLU A 25 24.39 5.02 -16.50
C GLU A 25 23.62 5.51 -15.27
N ASN A 26 22.44 6.13 -15.44
CA ASN A 26 21.62 6.70 -14.36
C ASN A 26 20.13 6.41 -14.57
N TYR A 27 19.82 5.16 -14.88
CA TYR A 27 18.47 4.73 -15.24
C TYR A 27 17.54 4.53 -14.03
N GLU A 28 18.05 4.57 -12.80
CA GLU A 28 17.29 4.25 -11.59
C GLU A 28 16.44 5.42 -11.05
N THR A 29 15.90 6.24 -11.95
CA THR A 29 15.11 7.42 -11.63
C THR A 29 13.87 7.49 -12.52
N ALA A 30 12.77 8.06 -12.02
CA ALA A 30 11.55 8.23 -12.82
C ALA A 30 11.82 9.08 -14.08
N ASP A 31 12.66 10.10 -13.95
CA ASP A 31 13.03 11.00 -15.03
C ASP A 31 13.80 10.33 -16.17
N ALA A 32 14.48 9.20 -15.91
CA ALA A 32 15.20 8.46 -16.93
C ALA A 32 14.27 7.69 -17.89
N TRP A 33 13.01 7.48 -17.54
CA TRP A 33 12.09 6.65 -18.32
C TRP A 33 10.96 7.47 -18.95
N THR A 34 10.45 6.97 -20.07
CA THR A 34 9.28 7.52 -20.75
C THR A 34 8.23 6.41 -20.90
N PRO A 35 7.04 6.56 -20.31
CA PRO A 35 5.94 5.62 -20.52
C PRO A 35 5.36 5.75 -21.93
N PRO A 36 4.62 4.74 -22.42
CA PRO A 36 3.78 4.88 -23.61
C PRO A 36 2.82 6.07 -23.50
N SER A 37 2.51 6.73 -24.62
CA SER A 37 1.67 7.94 -24.64
C SER A 37 0.22 7.71 -24.18
N ASP A 38 -0.26 6.48 -24.27
CA ASP A 38 -1.60 6.02 -23.85
C ASP A 38 -1.59 5.37 -22.47
N PHE A 39 -0.45 5.35 -21.78
CA PHE A 39 -0.35 4.73 -20.46
C PHE A 39 -1.09 5.57 -19.41
N LEU A 40 -2.05 4.94 -18.73
CA LEU A 40 -2.82 5.56 -17.66
C LEU A 40 -2.41 4.92 -16.32
N PRO A 41 -1.70 5.65 -15.43
CA PRO A 41 -1.33 5.13 -14.12
C PRO A 41 -2.56 4.89 -13.25
N VAL A 42 -2.56 3.77 -12.51
CA VAL A 42 -3.64 3.40 -11.58
C VAL A 42 -3.13 3.22 -10.17
N THR A 43 -1.93 2.67 -10.03
CA THR A 43 -1.28 2.39 -8.75
C THR A 43 -0.30 3.49 -8.36
N GLN A 44 0.00 3.61 -7.07
CA GLN A 44 0.96 4.58 -6.55
C GLN A 44 2.37 4.41 -7.17
N LEU A 45 2.77 3.16 -7.44
CA LEU A 45 4.02 2.86 -8.15
C LEU A 45 4.05 3.44 -9.56
N GLU A 46 2.96 3.31 -10.30
CA GLU A 46 2.85 3.82 -11.67
C GLU A 46 2.84 5.34 -11.71
N PHE A 47 2.07 5.99 -10.82
CA PHE A 47 2.09 7.44 -10.67
C PHE A 47 3.50 7.94 -10.33
N ALA A 48 4.17 7.29 -9.37
CA ALA A 48 5.53 7.65 -8.96
C ALA A 48 6.53 7.54 -10.11
N ARG A 49 6.47 6.45 -10.89
CA ARG A 49 7.34 6.24 -12.07
C ARG A 49 7.03 7.19 -13.21
N CYS A 50 5.81 7.72 -13.29
CA CYS A 50 5.45 8.82 -14.18
C CYS A 50 5.87 10.20 -13.64
N GLY A 51 6.61 10.26 -12.52
CA GLY A 51 7.04 11.50 -11.89
C GLY A 51 5.93 12.27 -11.16
N THR A 52 4.73 11.68 -11.05
CA THR A 52 3.55 12.33 -10.46
C THR A 52 3.53 12.13 -8.96
N ILE A 53 3.35 13.23 -8.22
CA ILE A 53 3.06 13.22 -6.78
C ILE A 53 1.54 13.16 -6.63
N THR A 54 1.05 12.15 -5.92
CA THR A 54 -0.39 11.97 -5.67
C THR A 54 -0.80 12.60 -4.33
N PRO A 55 -2.10 12.86 -4.12
CA PRO A 55 -2.59 13.32 -2.81
C PRO A 55 -2.24 12.35 -1.67
N GLU A 56 -2.15 11.04 -1.95
CA GLU A 56 -1.73 10.06 -0.95
C GLU A 56 -0.25 10.23 -0.57
N MET A 57 0.62 10.55 -1.52
CA MET A 57 2.04 10.85 -1.24
C MET A 57 2.19 12.13 -0.42
N GLU A 58 1.41 13.18 -0.74
CA GLU A 58 1.37 14.41 0.05
C GLU A 58 0.90 14.11 1.48
N ARG A 59 -0.17 13.33 1.62
CA ARG A 59 -0.70 12.95 2.93
C ARG A 59 0.31 12.13 3.75
N VAL A 60 1.06 11.23 3.11
CA VAL A 60 2.17 10.53 3.77
C VAL A 60 3.25 11.50 4.24
N ALA A 61 3.60 12.52 3.44
CA ALA A 61 4.60 13.53 3.82
C ALA A 61 4.16 14.33 5.05
N GLU A 62 2.87 14.66 5.17
CA GLU A 62 2.32 15.31 6.37
C GLU A 62 2.48 14.43 7.62
N ARG A 63 2.30 13.11 7.49
CA ARG A 63 2.44 12.15 8.60
C ARG A 63 3.90 11.86 8.95
N GLU A 64 4.78 11.97 7.97
CA GLU A 64 6.21 11.73 8.08
C GLU A 64 6.99 13.00 7.73
N PRO A 65 6.92 14.07 8.57
CA PRO A 65 7.46 15.39 8.24
C PRO A 65 9.00 15.46 8.08
N HIS A 66 9.68 14.33 8.24
CA HIS A 66 11.10 14.15 7.96
C HIS A 66 11.37 13.73 6.50
N LEU A 67 10.32 13.50 5.71
CA LEU A 67 10.37 13.18 4.28
C LEU A 67 9.50 14.17 3.49
N THR A 68 9.99 14.64 2.34
CA THR A 68 9.17 15.42 1.40
C THR A 68 8.33 14.51 0.51
N ALA A 69 7.31 15.06 -0.14
CA ALA A 69 6.48 14.31 -1.08
C ALA A 69 7.28 13.80 -2.29
N GLU A 70 8.30 14.53 -2.74
CA GLU A 70 9.26 14.09 -3.77
C GLU A 70 10.08 12.89 -3.30
N GLN A 71 10.58 12.93 -2.06
CA GLN A 71 11.34 11.80 -1.50
C GLN A 71 10.48 10.55 -1.36
N ILE A 72 9.21 10.71 -0.96
CA ILE A 72 8.24 9.60 -0.90
C ILE A 72 7.98 9.06 -2.30
N ARG A 73 7.73 9.92 -3.29
CA ARG A 73 7.56 9.52 -4.69
C ARG A 73 8.76 8.71 -5.18
N ASP A 74 9.98 9.16 -4.90
CA ASP A 74 11.21 8.49 -5.37
C ASP A 74 11.42 7.12 -4.70
N GLU A 75 11.12 7.00 -3.40
CA GLU A 75 11.11 5.71 -2.69
C GLU A 75 10.03 4.76 -3.22
N VAL A 76 8.86 5.28 -3.58
CA VAL A 76 7.79 4.49 -4.20
C VAL A 76 8.18 4.07 -5.62
N ALA A 77 8.71 4.97 -6.45
CA ALA A 77 9.12 4.68 -7.83
C ALA A 77 10.22 3.61 -7.91
N SER A 78 11.16 3.66 -6.96
CA SER A 78 12.24 2.69 -6.80
C SER A 78 11.82 1.37 -6.13
N GLY A 79 10.54 1.23 -5.73
CA GLY A 79 9.98 0.02 -5.14
C GLY A 79 10.47 -0.27 -3.71
N ARG A 80 11.06 0.72 -3.04
CA ARG A 80 11.55 0.60 -1.65
C ARG A 80 10.51 1.02 -0.61
N MET A 81 9.45 1.67 -1.06
CA MET A 81 8.30 2.09 -0.26
C MET A 81 7.01 1.77 -0.99
N ILE A 82 5.97 1.42 -0.24
CA ILE A 82 4.61 1.23 -0.77
C ILE A 82 3.62 2.10 0.00
N ILE A 83 2.53 2.46 -0.67
CA ILE A 83 1.37 3.12 -0.08
C ILE A 83 0.15 2.23 -0.40
N PRO A 84 -0.29 1.36 0.54
CA PRO A 84 -1.43 0.48 0.33
C PRO A 84 -2.74 1.28 0.35
N ALA A 85 -3.12 1.81 -0.81
CA ALA A 85 -4.28 2.68 -0.99
C ALA A 85 -5.18 2.17 -2.12
N ASN A 86 -6.02 1.18 -1.81
CA ASN A 86 -7.03 0.73 -2.75
C ASN A 86 -8.03 1.86 -3.01
N LYS A 87 -8.31 2.18 -4.28
CA LYS A 87 -9.24 3.24 -4.70
C LYS A 87 -10.63 3.15 -4.07
N VAL A 88 -11.12 1.94 -3.80
CA VAL A 88 -12.41 1.73 -3.12
C VAL A 88 -12.33 2.15 -1.65
N HIS A 89 -11.24 1.82 -0.96
CA HIS A 89 -11.06 2.17 0.45
C HIS A 89 -10.76 3.67 0.64
N LEU A 90 -10.06 4.28 -0.32
CA LEU A 90 -9.90 5.74 -0.41
C LEU A 90 -11.25 6.47 -0.51
N GLY A 91 -12.28 5.84 -1.09
CA GLY A 91 -13.64 6.37 -1.13
C GLY A 91 -14.37 6.37 0.23
N TYR A 92 -13.78 5.75 1.26
CA TYR A 92 -14.29 5.76 2.63
C TYR A 92 -13.43 6.68 3.51
N GLN A 93 -12.81 6.14 4.56
CA GLN A 93 -12.10 6.91 5.58
C GLN A 93 -10.61 6.56 5.67
N LEU A 94 -10.06 5.85 4.68
CA LEU A 94 -8.64 5.50 4.68
C LEU A 94 -7.79 6.77 4.79
N ASP A 95 -6.94 6.83 5.82
CA ASP A 95 -5.89 7.83 5.95
C ASP A 95 -4.58 7.21 5.43
N PRO A 96 -4.12 7.58 4.22
CA PRO A 96 -2.95 7.00 3.59
C PRO A 96 -1.70 7.02 4.48
N MET A 97 -0.90 5.97 4.36
CA MET A 97 0.39 5.84 5.02
C MET A 97 1.36 5.05 4.16
N ALA A 98 2.66 5.22 4.42
CA ALA A 98 3.71 4.49 3.73
C ALA A 98 4.30 3.38 4.58
N ILE A 99 4.78 2.34 3.90
CA ILE A 99 5.59 1.26 4.46
C ILE A 99 6.88 1.20 3.63
N GLY A 100 8.00 1.55 4.25
CA GLY A 100 9.32 1.51 3.61
C GLY A 100 10.42 1.75 4.63
N ARG A 101 11.67 1.47 4.25
CA ARG A 101 12.83 1.65 5.16
C ARG A 101 13.07 3.10 5.56
N ALA A 102 12.70 4.04 4.69
CA ALA A 102 12.87 5.47 4.95
C ALA A 102 11.80 6.06 5.88
N SER A 103 10.61 5.43 5.97
CA SER A 103 9.54 5.85 6.89
C SER A 103 9.73 5.28 8.29
N LYS A 104 8.96 5.74 9.28
CA LYS A 104 8.94 5.10 10.60
C LYS A 104 8.49 3.64 10.48
N THR A 105 9.02 2.77 11.34
CA THR A 105 8.57 1.38 11.47
C THR A 105 7.07 1.32 11.71
N LYS A 106 6.36 0.49 10.94
CA LYS A 106 4.91 0.29 11.03
C LYS A 106 4.57 -1.02 11.73
N VAL A 107 3.47 -1.04 12.48
CA VAL A 107 2.98 -2.22 13.21
C VAL A 107 1.61 -2.64 12.67
N ASN A 108 1.43 -3.94 12.46
CA ASN A 108 0.17 -4.53 12.03
C ASN A 108 -0.53 -5.24 13.19
N ALA A 109 -1.85 -5.08 13.31
CA ALA A 109 -2.69 -5.87 14.21
C ALA A 109 -3.55 -6.87 13.42
N ASN A 110 -3.56 -8.13 13.85
CA ASN A 110 -4.42 -9.17 13.27
C ASN A 110 -5.71 -9.29 14.09
N MET A 111 -6.84 -9.33 13.40
CA MET A 111 -8.17 -9.59 13.96
C MET A 111 -8.95 -10.54 13.05
N GLY A 112 -10.19 -10.87 13.39
CA GLY A 112 -11.03 -11.74 12.59
C GLY A 112 -11.97 -12.61 13.42
N ALA A 113 -13.15 -12.85 12.84
CA ALA A 113 -14.16 -13.73 13.39
C ALA A 113 -13.79 -15.20 13.19
N SER A 114 -14.13 -16.03 14.17
CA SER A 114 -13.96 -17.48 14.11
C SER A 114 -15.31 -18.18 14.06
N PRO A 115 -15.39 -19.43 13.58
CA PRO A 115 -16.65 -20.19 13.59
C PRO A 115 -17.31 -20.35 14.97
N VAL A 116 -16.57 -20.11 16.05
CA VAL A 116 -16.98 -20.33 17.43
C VAL A 116 -17.29 -19.00 18.15
N SER A 117 -16.80 -17.86 17.64
CA SER A 117 -16.88 -16.56 18.34
C SER A 117 -16.61 -15.37 17.41
N SER A 118 -17.22 -14.24 17.78
CA SER A 118 -17.29 -12.92 17.14
C SER A 118 -18.26 -12.72 15.99
N GLY A 119 -19.17 -11.76 16.20
CA GLY A 119 -19.98 -11.11 15.17
C GLY A 119 -19.36 -9.77 14.73
N THR A 120 -19.98 -9.14 13.74
CA THR A 120 -19.48 -7.92 13.09
C THR A 120 -19.19 -6.77 14.07
N ASP A 121 -20.06 -6.55 15.06
CA ASP A 121 -19.89 -5.45 16.02
C ASP A 121 -18.63 -5.59 16.89
N GLU A 122 -18.31 -6.82 17.30
CA GLU A 122 -17.10 -7.10 18.08
C GLU A 122 -15.83 -6.89 17.25
N GLU A 123 -15.85 -7.25 15.95
CA GLU A 123 -14.71 -7.00 15.06
C GLU A 123 -14.50 -5.50 14.81
N ILE A 124 -15.59 -4.73 14.69
CA ILE A 124 -15.49 -3.26 14.62
C ILE A 124 -14.93 -2.68 15.92
N GLU A 125 -15.28 -3.23 17.08
CA GLU A 125 -14.70 -2.80 18.36
C GLU A 125 -13.20 -3.10 18.43
N LYS A 126 -12.77 -4.30 18.03
CA LYS A 126 -11.35 -4.67 17.92
C LYS A 126 -10.59 -3.74 16.96
N LEU A 127 -11.20 -3.38 15.83
CA LEU A 127 -10.64 -2.43 14.87
C LEU A 127 -10.36 -1.07 15.52
N LYS A 128 -11.37 -0.51 16.21
CA LYS A 128 -11.24 0.78 16.90
C LYS A 128 -10.15 0.73 17.97
N TRP A 129 -10.10 -0.34 18.74
CA TRP A 129 -9.06 -0.55 19.76
C TRP A 129 -7.66 -0.63 19.15
N ALA A 130 -7.49 -1.39 18.07
CA ALA A 130 -6.21 -1.51 17.38
C ALA A 130 -5.72 -0.14 16.88
N GLN A 131 -6.59 0.63 16.23
CA GLN A 131 -6.28 1.97 15.76
C GLN A 131 -5.94 2.93 16.91
N GLN A 132 -6.71 2.88 18.01
CA GLN A 132 -6.49 3.74 19.18
C GLN A 132 -5.11 3.53 19.82
N TRP A 133 -4.62 2.29 19.85
CA TRP A 133 -3.31 1.96 20.43
C TRP A 133 -2.16 1.99 19.41
N GLY A 134 -2.40 2.50 18.21
CA GLY A 134 -1.34 2.79 17.24
C GLY A 134 -0.99 1.63 16.30
N ALA A 135 -1.92 0.72 16.00
CA ALA A 135 -1.77 -0.14 14.84
C ALA A 135 -1.78 0.70 13.56
N ASP A 136 -0.72 0.61 12.77
CA ASP A 136 -0.60 1.29 11.47
C ASP A 136 -1.40 0.56 10.40
N THR A 137 -1.47 -0.77 10.45
CA THR A 137 -2.32 -1.56 9.55
C THR A 137 -3.09 -2.61 10.31
N VAL A 138 -4.17 -3.10 9.72
CA VAL A 138 -4.96 -4.19 10.26
C VAL A 138 -5.13 -5.27 9.22
N MET A 139 -5.09 -6.54 9.64
CA MET A 139 -5.52 -7.65 8.79
C MET A 139 -6.77 -8.33 9.34
N ASP A 140 -7.77 -8.49 8.47
CA ASP A 140 -8.93 -9.35 8.69
C ASP A 140 -8.57 -10.79 8.28
N LEU A 141 -8.47 -11.67 9.27
CA LEU A 141 -8.18 -13.10 9.12
C LEU A 141 -9.40 -13.96 9.45
N SER A 142 -10.61 -13.42 9.28
CA SER A 142 -11.85 -14.15 9.56
C SER A 142 -11.95 -15.48 8.81
N THR A 143 -12.45 -16.50 9.51
CA THR A 143 -12.57 -17.88 9.02
C THR A 143 -13.95 -18.51 9.26
N GLY A 144 -14.97 -17.71 9.57
CA GLY A 144 -16.33 -18.21 9.75
C GLY A 144 -17.36 -17.07 9.76
N GLY A 145 -18.64 -17.46 9.70
CA GLY A 145 -19.75 -16.51 9.67
C GLY A 145 -19.91 -15.80 8.31
N ASP A 146 -20.57 -14.64 8.32
CA ASP A 146 -20.70 -13.75 7.16
C ASP A 146 -19.43 -12.90 7.00
N ILE A 147 -18.43 -13.48 6.33
CA ILE A 147 -17.12 -12.85 6.12
C ILE A 147 -17.25 -11.59 5.26
N ASP A 148 -18.06 -11.63 4.20
CA ASP A 148 -18.19 -10.51 3.28
C ASP A 148 -18.87 -9.31 3.96
N GLY A 149 -19.96 -9.55 4.69
CA GLY A 149 -20.64 -8.51 5.48
C GLY A 149 -19.73 -7.92 6.57
N CYS A 150 -19.03 -8.78 7.31
CA CYS A 150 -18.09 -8.34 8.34
C CYS A 150 -16.95 -7.49 7.77
N ARG A 151 -16.29 -7.98 6.71
CA ARG A 151 -15.17 -7.29 6.06
C ARG A 151 -15.59 -5.96 5.45
N GLN A 152 -16.76 -5.91 4.81
CA GLN A 152 -17.30 -4.66 4.28
C GLN A 152 -17.46 -3.62 5.41
N ALA A 153 -17.99 -4.03 6.56
CA ALA A 153 -18.14 -3.15 7.70
C ALA A 153 -16.78 -2.71 8.28
N ILE A 154 -15.78 -3.59 8.34
CA ILE A 154 -14.41 -3.26 8.74
C ILE A 154 -13.80 -2.20 7.80
N ILE A 155 -13.86 -2.41 6.49
CA ILE A 155 -13.30 -1.47 5.49
C ILE A 155 -13.96 -0.09 5.59
N GLN A 156 -15.28 -0.03 5.75
CA GLN A 156 -16.02 1.23 5.84
C GLN A 156 -15.71 2.04 7.12
N ASN A 157 -15.29 1.36 8.20
CA ASN A 157 -14.99 1.97 9.49
C ASN A 157 -13.48 2.11 9.77
N SER A 158 -12.62 1.64 8.86
CA SER A 158 -11.18 1.67 9.08
C SER A 158 -10.52 2.91 8.50
N LEU A 159 -9.70 3.57 9.33
CA LEU A 159 -8.81 4.66 8.93
C LEU A 159 -7.45 4.15 8.43
N VAL A 160 -7.17 2.85 8.61
CA VAL A 160 -5.87 2.24 8.32
C VAL A 160 -6.00 1.22 7.20
N PRO A 161 -4.94 0.91 6.45
CA PRO A 161 -4.99 -0.13 5.42
C PRO A 161 -5.47 -1.48 5.98
N ILE A 162 -6.40 -2.11 5.28
CA ILE A 162 -6.89 -3.46 5.59
C ILE A 162 -6.25 -4.50 4.67
N GLY A 163 -5.54 -5.46 5.27
CA GLY A 163 -5.06 -6.66 4.61
C GLY A 163 -5.98 -7.86 4.84
N THR A 164 -5.90 -8.85 3.95
CA THR A 164 -6.62 -10.12 4.07
C THR A 164 -5.74 -11.25 3.56
N VAL A 165 -6.15 -12.50 3.82
CA VAL A 165 -5.56 -13.68 3.17
C VAL A 165 -6.65 -14.33 2.30
N PRO A 166 -6.68 -14.04 0.98
CA PRO A 166 -7.80 -14.43 0.12
C PRO A 166 -8.15 -15.92 0.14
N ILE A 167 -7.17 -16.80 0.35
CA ILE A 167 -7.41 -18.25 0.40
C ILE A 167 -8.35 -18.65 1.56
N TYR A 168 -8.40 -17.89 2.66
CA TYR A 168 -9.27 -18.21 3.80
C TYR A 168 -10.74 -18.06 3.44
N SER A 169 -11.09 -17.09 2.58
CA SER A 169 -12.46 -16.93 2.08
C SER A 169 -12.82 -17.90 0.96
N MET A 170 -11.85 -18.59 0.34
CA MET A 170 -12.11 -19.54 -0.75
C MET A 170 -12.43 -20.95 -0.25
N ILE A 171 -12.12 -21.25 1.00
CA ILE A 171 -12.30 -22.58 1.61
C ILE A 171 -13.52 -22.64 2.54
N ILE A 172 -14.34 -21.59 2.53
CA ILE A 172 -15.58 -21.42 3.31
C ILE A 172 -16.71 -21.17 2.33
#